data_AF-A0A971NN88-F1
#
_entry.id   AF-A0A971NN88-F1
#
_cell.length_a   1.000
_cell.length_b   1.000
_cell.length_c   1.000
_cell.angle_alpha   90.00
_cell.angle_beta   90.00
_cell.angle_gamma   90.00
#
_symmetry.space_group_name_H-M   'P 1'
#
loop_
_entity.id
_entity.type
_entity.pdbx_description
1 polymer ?
#
loop_
_entity_poly.entity_id
_entity_poly.type
_entity_poly.pdbx_seq_one_letter_code
_entity_poly.pdbx_strand_id
1 'polypeptide(L)'
;MVSGRKTYRDHVINLANRILSGYSSQPVSGLPEALSVILTAIGENVMAGTDQVPEPGRSTVEQCSVCVCFMAACSVTLISKLNDLGYEVAADTLIHQAGNRVFVNHTREDQRVIVDSGVLLFKEMIQEAGSSRKLAEWMGSVHNITDRYVLTEGLTDCTDLFAPLYLVLLMATKQISV
;
A
#
# COMPACT_ATOMS: atom_id res chain seq x y z
N MET A 1 35.69 7.61 10.64
CA MET A 1 34.57 8.02 9.77
C MET A 1 33.56 6.89 9.79
N VAL A 2 32.51 6.98 10.61
CA VAL A 2 31.45 5.96 10.62
C VAL A 2 30.57 6.25 9.41
N SER A 3 30.70 5.45 8.36
CA SER A 3 29.68 5.36 7.32
C SER A 3 28.40 4.90 8.00
N GLY A 4 27.55 5.83 8.41
CA GLY A 4 26.30 5.53 9.10
C GLY A 4 25.43 4.69 8.18
N ARG A 5 25.26 3.40 8.51
CA ARG A 5 24.27 2.56 7.83
C ARG A 5 22.90 3.19 8.05
N LYS A 6 22.21 3.52 6.96
CA LYS A 6 20.81 3.96 7.00
C LYS A 6 19.97 2.87 7.68
N THR A 7 19.09 3.27 8.58
CA THR A 7 18.09 2.39 9.19
C THR A 7 16.89 2.22 8.27
N TYR A 8 16.03 1.23 8.53
CA TYR A 8 14.78 1.07 7.78
C TYR A 8 13.90 2.32 7.85
N ARG A 9 13.84 2.97 9.02
CA ARG A 9 13.18 4.26 9.21
C ARG A 9 13.72 5.32 8.26
N ASP A 10 15.04 5.43 8.10
CA ASP A 10 15.64 6.44 7.22
C ASP A 10 15.25 6.18 5.76
N HIS A 11 15.21 4.92 5.34
CA HIS A 11 14.73 4.54 4.00
C HIS A 11 13.26 4.90 3.78
N VAL A 12 12.38 4.65 4.76
CA VAL A 12 10.96 5.06 4.71
C VAL A 12 10.82 6.57 4.54
N ILE A 13 11.52 7.36 5.36
CA ILE A 13 11.47 8.84 5.29
C ILE A 13 12.02 9.34 3.96
N ASN A 14 13.15 8.80 3.49
CA ASN A 14 13.76 9.21 2.22
C ASN A 14 12.87 8.88 1.02
N LEU A 15 12.29 7.67 0.99
CA LEU A 15 11.34 7.29 -0.06
C LEU A 15 10.13 8.23 -0.09
N ALA A 16 9.52 8.50 1.07
CA ALA A 16 8.36 9.38 1.13
C ALA A 16 8.70 10.81 0.67
N ASN A 17 9.83 11.36 1.10
CA ASN A 17 10.30 12.66 0.63
C ASN A 17 10.56 12.67 -0.89
N ARG A 18 11.08 11.58 -1.44
CA ARG A 18 11.30 11.45 -2.88
C ARG A 18 9.99 11.45 -3.65
N ILE A 19 9.00 10.67 -3.21
CA ILE A 19 7.65 10.66 -3.79
C ILE A 19 7.07 12.07 -3.79
N LEU A 20 7.20 12.80 -2.68
CA LEU A 20 6.70 14.17 -2.52
C LEU A 20 7.49 15.23 -3.31
N SER A 21 8.80 15.04 -3.52
CA SER A 21 9.65 16.01 -4.22
C SER A 21 9.21 16.30 -5.66
N GLY A 22 8.45 15.39 -6.29
CA GLY A 22 7.79 15.63 -7.57
C GLY A 22 6.65 16.66 -7.53
N TYR A 23 6.15 17.01 -6.34
CA TYR A 23 4.95 17.82 -6.12
C TYR A 23 5.21 19.15 -5.41
N SER A 24 6.46 19.58 -5.26
CA SER A 24 6.84 20.85 -4.59
C SER A 24 6.31 21.01 -3.15
N SER A 25 6.23 19.91 -2.40
CA SER A 25 5.76 19.88 -1.01
C SER A 25 6.90 19.89 0.01
N GLN A 26 6.57 20.29 1.25
CA GLN A 26 7.51 20.25 2.38
C GLN A 26 7.91 18.80 2.71
N PRO A 27 9.10 18.57 3.31
CA PRO A 27 9.50 17.25 3.76
C PRO A 27 8.48 16.65 4.74
N VAL A 28 8.34 15.32 4.74
CA VAL A 28 7.46 14.62 5.66
C VAL A 28 7.84 14.92 7.12
N SER A 29 6.83 15.17 7.95
CA SER A 29 6.97 15.55 9.35
C SER A 29 7.29 14.38 10.29
N GLY A 30 7.06 13.13 9.84
CA GLY A 30 7.34 11.94 10.63
C GLY A 30 6.98 10.63 9.96
N LEU A 31 7.17 9.53 10.70
CA LEU A 31 6.92 8.16 10.22
C LEU A 31 5.47 7.91 9.78
N PRO A 32 4.42 8.32 10.53
CA PRO A 32 3.03 8.08 10.11
C PRO A 32 2.71 8.74 8.75
N GLU A 33 3.16 9.98 8.56
CA GLU A 33 2.98 10.69 7.29
C GLU A 33 3.76 10.03 6.16
N ALA A 34 5.01 9.63 6.42
CA ALA A 34 5.84 8.95 5.42
C ALA A 34 5.23 7.62 4.96
N LEU A 35 4.74 6.81 5.90
CA LEU A 35 4.04 5.56 5.60
C LEU A 35 2.76 5.82 4.80
N SER A 36 1.98 6.84 5.17
CA SER A 36 0.77 7.22 4.45
C SER A 36 1.08 7.61 3.01
N VAL A 37 2.12 8.43 2.78
CA VAL A 37 2.60 8.81 1.44
C VAL A 37 2.99 7.58 0.61
N ILE A 38 3.77 6.65 1.19
CA ILE A 38 4.22 5.45 0.49
C ILE A 38 3.01 4.57 0.10
N LEU A 39 2.09 4.32 1.03
CA LEU A 39 0.91 3.50 0.76
C LEU A 39 -0.02 4.16 -0.25
N THR A 40 -0.22 5.48 -0.19
CA THR A 40 -0.97 6.23 -1.21
C THR A 40 -0.33 6.06 -2.58
N ALA A 41 0.99 6.25 -2.69
CA ALA A 41 1.70 6.07 -3.95
C ALA A 41 1.60 4.63 -4.47
N ILE A 42 1.66 3.61 -3.62
CA ILE A 42 1.43 2.23 -4.03
C ILE A 42 0.01 2.07 -4.57
N GLY A 43 -1.01 2.56 -3.86
CA GLY A 43 -2.42 2.50 -4.27
C GLY A 43 -2.66 3.15 -5.63
N GLU A 44 -2.15 4.36 -5.84
CA GLU A 44 -2.25 5.08 -7.11
C GLU A 44 -1.56 4.31 -8.25
N ASN A 45 -0.35 3.79 -8.01
CA ASN A 45 0.41 3.05 -9.02
C ASN A 45 -0.28 1.74 -9.43
N VAL A 46 -0.85 0.98 -8.49
CA VAL A 46 -1.52 -0.28 -8.83
C VAL A 46 -2.82 -0.06 -9.59
N MET A 47 -3.58 0.97 -9.24
CA MET A 47 -4.80 1.31 -9.98
C MET A 47 -4.45 1.78 -11.38
N ALA A 48 -3.50 2.71 -11.53
CA ALA A 48 -3.05 3.19 -12.82
C ALA A 48 -2.47 2.06 -13.70
N GLY A 49 -1.64 1.18 -13.13
CA GLY A 49 -1.05 0.05 -13.83
C GLY A 49 -2.02 -1.09 -14.18
N THR A 50 -3.27 -1.02 -13.72
CA THR A 50 -4.35 -1.95 -14.09
C THR A 50 -5.52 -1.25 -14.79
N ASP A 51 -5.26 -0.08 -15.38
CA ASP A 51 -6.24 0.74 -16.11
C ASP A 51 -7.48 1.15 -15.28
N GLN A 52 -7.36 1.14 -13.96
CA GLN A 52 -8.40 1.61 -13.04
C GLN A 52 -8.15 3.06 -12.64
N VAL A 53 -9.24 3.81 -12.41
CA VAL A 53 -9.19 5.22 -12.03
C VAL A 53 -9.95 5.39 -10.71
N PRO A 54 -9.34 5.90 -9.63
CA PRO A 54 -9.96 6.07 -8.31
C PRO A 54 -10.99 7.23 -8.27
N GLU A 55 -11.89 7.26 -9.24
CA GLU A 55 -12.92 8.29 -9.41
C GLU A 55 -14.31 7.66 -9.40
N PRO A 56 -15.31 8.36 -8.80
CA PRO A 56 -16.69 7.93 -8.86
C PRO A 56 -17.15 7.73 -10.31
N GLY A 57 -17.77 6.58 -10.58
CA GLY A 57 -18.29 6.23 -11.91
C GLY A 57 -17.24 5.65 -12.88
N ARG A 58 -15.96 5.58 -12.50
CA ARG A 58 -14.91 4.89 -13.25
C ARG A 58 -14.44 3.59 -12.60
N SER A 59 -14.41 3.56 -11.26
CA SER A 59 -14.20 2.34 -10.49
C SER A 59 -15.32 2.15 -9.49
N THR A 60 -15.71 0.90 -9.26
CA THR A 60 -16.73 0.57 -8.26
C THR A 60 -16.14 0.59 -6.84
N VAL A 61 -17.01 0.66 -5.83
CA VAL A 61 -16.59 0.57 -4.42
C VAL A 61 -15.84 -0.74 -4.16
N GLU A 62 -16.27 -1.84 -4.77
CA GLU A 62 -15.63 -3.15 -4.66
C GLU A 62 -14.21 -3.13 -5.23
N GLN A 63 -14.02 -2.61 -6.45
CA GLN A 63 -12.71 -2.44 -7.08
C GLN A 63 -11.75 -1.61 -6.23
N CYS A 64 -12.24 -0.46 -5.74
CA CYS A 64 -11.49 0.39 -4.82
C CYS A 64 -11.15 -0.32 -3.50
N SER A 65 -12.07 -1.15 -2.97
CA SER A 65 -11.84 -1.95 -1.76
C SER A 65 -10.75 -3.01 -1.97
N VAL A 66 -10.64 -3.59 -3.17
CA VAL A 66 -9.52 -4.50 -3.50
C VAL A 66 -8.18 -3.76 -3.49
N CYS A 67 -8.14 -2.50 -3.95
CA CYS A 67 -6.93 -1.67 -3.82
C CYS A 67 -6.55 -1.45 -2.36
N VAL A 68 -7.51 -1.17 -1.48
CA VAL A 68 -7.25 -1.06 -0.04
C VAL A 68 -6.77 -2.37 0.56
N CYS A 69 -7.34 -3.51 0.15
CA CYS A 69 -6.84 -4.83 0.57
C CYS A 69 -5.37 -5.05 0.18
N PHE A 70 -4.99 -4.64 -1.03
CA PHE A 70 -3.59 -4.67 -1.48
C PHE A 70 -2.68 -3.77 -0.62
N MET A 71 -3.14 -2.54 -0.33
CA MET A 71 -2.43 -1.60 0.54
C MET A 71 -2.28 -2.16 1.96
N ALA A 72 -3.30 -2.83 2.49
CA ALA A 72 -3.24 -3.50 3.78
C ALA A 72 -2.16 -4.59 3.79
N ALA A 73 -2.08 -5.42 2.75
CA ALA A 73 -1.02 -6.42 2.60
C ALA A 73 0.38 -5.78 2.56
N CYS A 74 0.57 -4.67 1.83
CA CYS A 74 1.84 -3.94 1.83
C CYS A 74 2.19 -3.39 3.22
N SER A 75 1.19 -2.87 3.95
CA SER A 75 1.39 -2.24 5.25
C SER A 75 1.92 -3.20 6.31
N VAL A 76 1.61 -4.50 6.23
CA VAL A 76 2.08 -5.52 7.18
C VAL A 76 3.61 -5.54 7.25
N THR A 77 4.30 -5.53 6.10
CA THR A 77 5.77 -5.54 6.08
C THR A 77 6.35 -4.25 6.64
N LEU A 78 5.79 -3.10 6.23
CA LEU A 78 6.25 -1.79 6.69
C LEU A 78 6.16 -1.66 8.22
N ILE A 79 4.99 -2.04 8.77
CA ILE A 79 4.70 -1.95 10.20
C ILE A 79 5.55 -2.94 10.97
N SER A 80 5.66 -4.20 10.52
CA SER A 80 6.47 -5.22 11.20
C SER A 80 7.91 -4.77 11.35
N LYS A 81 8.54 -4.28 10.28
CA LYS A 81 9.94 -3.83 10.29
C LYS A 81 10.17 -2.63 11.19
N LEU A 82 9.19 -1.72 11.28
CA LEU A 82 9.28 -0.56 12.16
C LEU A 82 9.03 -0.92 13.63
N ASN A 83 8.08 -1.82 13.90
CA ASN A 83 7.83 -2.35 15.23
C ASN A 83 9.07 -3.11 15.78
N ASP A 84 9.75 -3.89 14.94
CA ASP A 84 11.00 -4.58 15.31
C ASP A 84 12.12 -3.60 15.72
N LEU A 85 12.04 -2.34 15.28
CA LEU A 85 12.95 -1.26 15.63
C LEU A 85 12.44 -0.38 16.79
N GLY A 86 11.30 -0.73 17.39
CA GLY A 86 10.70 -0.01 18.52
C GLY A 86 9.82 1.19 18.13
N TYR A 87 9.39 1.31 16.86
CA TYR A 87 8.45 2.33 16.42
C TYR A 87 7.03 1.79 16.38
N GLU A 88 6.13 2.32 17.21
CA GLU A 88 4.72 1.94 17.19
C GLU A 88 3.98 2.62 16.03
N VAL A 89 3.25 1.83 15.24
CA VAL A 89 2.42 2.32 14.13
C VAL A 89 0.98 1.82 14.27
N ALA A 90 0.03 2.74 14.33
CA ALA A 90 -1.40 2.43 14.34
C ALA A 90 -1.87 2.06 12.92
N ALA A 91 -1.95 0.76 12.63
CA ALA A 91 -2.29 0.23 11.30
C ALA A 91 -3.61 0.77 10.75
N ASP A 92 -4.65 0.79 11.58
CA ASP A 92 -5.99 1.25 11.22
C ASP A 92 -5.98 2.72 10.77
N THR A 93 -5.41 3.61 11.59
CA THR A 93 -5.26 5.03 11.28
C THR A 93 -4.44 5.24 10.00
N LEU A 94 -3.36 4.48 9.82
CA LEU A 94 -2.51 4.56 8.64
C LEU A 94 -3.27 4.21 7.35
N ILE A 95 -4.01 3.11 7.36
CA ILE A 95 -4.77 2.65 6.19
C ILE A 95 -5.90 3.62 5.86
N HIS A 96 -6.63 4.14 6.86
CA HIS A 96 -7.62 5.19 6.64
C HIS A 96 -7.00 6.47 6.05
N GLN A 97 -5.86 6.92 6.55
CA GLN A 97 -5.18 8.10 6.00
C GLN A 97 -4.74 7.89 4.56
N ALA A 98 -4.11 6.75 4.26
CA ALA A 98 -3.65 6.44 2.92
C ALA A 98 -4.81 6.24 1.94
N GLY A 99 -5.84 5.48 2.32
CA GLY A 99 -7.02 5.22 1.50
C GLY A 99 -7.81 6.51 1.20
N ASN A 100 -8.04 7.36 2.21
CA ASN A 100 -8.72 8.65 2.00
C ASN A 100 -7.97 9.58 1.02
N ARG A 101 -6.64 9.46 0.92
CA ARG A 101 -5.83 10.20 -0.05
C ARG A 101 -5.99 9.63 -1.46
N VAL A 102 -5.95 8.31 -1.63
CA VAL A 102 -6.16 7.64 -2.92
C VAL A 102 -7.56 7.94 -3.48
N PHE A 103 -8.58 7.85 -2.63
CA PHE A 103 -9.98 8.02 -3.03
C PHE A 103 -10.52 9.42 -2.73
N VAL A 104 -9.67 10.44 -2.80
CA VAL A 104 -10.03 11.84 -2.45
C VAL A 104 -11.24 12.37 -3.23
N ASN A 105 -11.45 11.87 -4.45
CA ASN A 105 -12.56 12.25 -5.32
C ASN A 105 -13.90 11.58 -4.97
N HIS A 106 -13.90 10.56 -4.10
CA HIS A 106 -15.12 9.93 -3.58
C HIS A 106 -15.71 10.74 -2.42
N THR A 107 -17.00 10.53 -2.12
CA THR A 107 -17.62 11.16 -0.95
C THR A 107 -16.97 10.64 0.34
N ARG A 108 -17.09 11.36 1.46
CA ARG A 108 -16.55 10.90 2.76
C ARG A 108 -17.18 9.57 3.22
N GLU A 109 -18.44 9.36 2.88
CA GLU A 109 -19.15 8.11 3.16
C GLU A 109 -18.55 6.98 2.32
N ASP A 110 -18.42 7.17 1.00
CA ASP A 110 -17.82 6.17 0.11
C ASP A 110 -16.36 5.87 0.48
N GLN A 111 -15.56 6.90 0.78
CA GLN A 111 -14.18 6.72 1.24
C GLN A 111 -14.12 5.78 2.44
N ARG A 112 -14.99 6.01 3.43
CA ARG A 112 -15.07 5.16 4.63
C ARG A 112 -15.47 3.73 4.27
N VAL A 113 -16.50 3.56 3.46
CA VAL A 113 -16.96 2.23 3.02
C VAL A 113 -15.85 1.48 2.27
N ILE A 114 -15.21 2.13 1.30
CA ILE A 114 -14.09 1.58 0.53
C ILE A 114 -12.97 1.10 1.46
N VAL A 115 -12.57 1.94 2.43
CA VAL A 115 -11.49 1.57 3.35
C VAL A 115 -11.91 0.43 4.27
N ASP A 116 -13.07 0.54 4.91
CA ASP A 116 -13.58 -0.47 5.86
C ASP A 116 -13.75 -1.83 5.17
N SER A 117 -14.34 -1.84 3.97
CA SER A 117 -14.53 -3.05 3.17
C SER A 117 -13.21 -3.66 2.70
N GLY A 118 -12.23 -2.85 2.31
CA GLY A 118 -10.92 -3.37 1.91
C GLY A 118 -10.12 -3.97 3.06
N VAL A 119 -10.19 -3.36 4.24
CA VAL A 119 -9.58 -3.92 5.46
C VAL A 119 -10.28 -5.22 5.88
N LEU A 120 -11.61 -5.28 5.78
CA LEU A 120 -12.38 -6.49 6.03
C LEU A 120 -11.98 -7.61 5.06
N LEU A 121 -11.94 -7.32 3.76
CA LEU A 121 -11.53 -8.26 2.73
C LEU A 121 -10.12 -8.82 3.00
N PHE A 122 -9.18 -7.98 3.43
CA PHE A 122 -7.84 -8.45 3.81
C PHE A 122 -7.89 -9.43 5.00
N LYS A 123 -8.68 -9.11 6.04
CA LYS A 123 -8.84 -9.99 7.21
C LYS A 123 -9.47 -11.33 6.83
N GLU A 124 -10.53 -11.31 6.03
CA GLU A 124 -11.21 -12.51 5.53
C GLU A 124 -10.25 -13.37 4.70
N MET A 125 -9.50 -12.77 3.78
CA MET A 125 -8.50 -13.48 2.96
C MET A 125 -7.45 -14.20 3.82
N ILE A 126 -6.94 -13.55 4.86
CA ILE A 126 -5.95 -14.16 5.78
C ILE A 126 -6.59 -15.26 6.64
N GLN A 127 -7.84 -15.09 7.07
CA GLN A 127 -8.54 -16.07 7.90
C GLN A 127 -8.96 -17.32 7.10
N GLU A 128 -9.57 -17.14 5.93
CA GLU A 128 -10.16 -18.22 5.14
C GLU A 128 -9.12 -18.98 4.32
N ALA A 129 -8.11 -18.28 3.81
CA ALA A 129 -7.08 -18.86 2.95
C ALA A 129 -5.70 -18.91 3.62
N GLY A 130 -5.60 -18.71 4.94
CA GLY A 130 -4.33 -18.65 5.67
C GLY A 130 -3.43 -19.90 5.56
N SER A 131 -3.99 -21.07 5.25
CA SER A 131 -3.24 -22.30 4.98
C SER A 131 -2.95 -22.55 3.50
N SER A 132 -3.42 -21.66 2.61
CA SER A 132 -3.22 -21.76 1.16
C SER A 132 -1.79 -21.40 0.78
N ARG A 133 -1.09 -22.33 0.12
CA ARG A 133 0.25 -22.08 -0.42
C ARG A 133 0.28 -20.88 -1.38
N LYS A 134 -0.77 -20.72 -2.19
CA LYS A 134 -0.86 -19.61 -3.16
C LYS A 134 -0.98 -18.25 -2.46
N LEU A 135 -1.74 -18.18 -1.36
CA LEU A 135 -1.83 -16.95 -0.58
C LEU A 135 -0.49 -16.64 0.07
N ALA A 136 0.20 -17.65 0.64
CA ALA A 136 1.52 -17.46 1.22
C ALA A 136 2.56 -16.99 0.18
N GLU A 137 2.54 -17.55 -1.02
CA GLU A 137 3.40 -17.13 -2.15
C GLU A 137 3.11 -15.69 -2.59
N TRP A 138 1.83 -15.33 -2.71
CA TRP A 138 1.42 -13.97 -3.07
C TRP A 138 1.80 -12.95 -1.99
N MET A 139 1.47 -13.23 -0.72
CA MET A 139 1.85 -12.39 0.42
C MET A 139 3.37 -12.22 0.52
N GLY A 140 4.13 -13.31 0.36
CA GLY A 140 5.59 -13.25 0.33
C GLY A 140 6.14 -12.37 -0.79
N SER A 141 5.50 -12.40 -1.97
CA SER A 141 5.87 -11.54 -3.10
C SER A 141 5.56 -10.07 -2.84
N VAL A 142 4.36 -9.75 -2.33
CA VAL A 142 3.95 -8.39 -1.93
C VAL A 142 4.91 -7.85 -0.87
N HIS A 143 5.22 -8.62 0.15
CA HIS A 143 6.13 -8.24 1.23
C HIS A 143 7.54 -7.96 0.72
N ASN A 144 8.10 -8.87 -0.09
CA ASN A 144 9.44 -8.71 -0.64
C ASN A 144 9.56 -7.49 -1.57
N ILE A 145 8.57 -7.26 -2.43
CA ILE A 145 8.57 -6.10 -3.34
C ILE A 145 8.39 -4.80 -2.54
N THR A 146 7.51 -4.78 -1.54
CA THR A 146 7.33 -3.62 -0.65
C THR A 146 8.62 -3.30 0.10
N ASP A 147 9.29 -4.31 0.66
CA ASP A 147 10.55 -4.14 1.39
C ASP A 147 11.66 -3.59 0.48
N ARG A 148 11.81 -4.19 -0.72
CA ARG A 148 12.78 -3.71 -1.71
C ARG A 148 12.48 -2.30 -2.19
N TYR A 149 11.21 -1.95 -2.39
CA TYR A 149 10.81 -0.60 -2.79
C TYR A 149 11.26 0.44 -1.76
N VAL A 150 11.09 0.14 -0.47
CA VAL A 150 11.58 0.98 0.63
C VAL A 150 13.10 1.02 0.69
N LEU A 151 13.77 -0.13 0.75
CA LEU A 151 15.23 -0.21 0.92
C LEU A 151 16.01 0.43 -0.24
N THR A 152 15.44 0.42 -1.43
CA THR A 152 16.01 1.05 -2.63
C THR A 152 15.56 2.49 -2.80
N GLU A 153 14.73 3.02 -1.91
CA GLU A 153 14.16 4.37 -1.99
C GLU A 153 13.50 4.63 -3.37
N GLY A 154 12.86 3.60 -3.92
CA GLY A 154 12.20 3.64 -5.23
C GLY A 154 13.14 3.75 -6.43
N LEU A 155 14.43 3.44 -6.29
CA LEU A 155 15.40 3.47 -7.39
C LEU A 155 15.32 2.29 -8.36
N THR A 156 14.62 1.22 -7.98
CA THR A 156 14.46 0.02 -8.80
C THR A 156 13.05 -0.05 -9.38
N ASP A 157 12.88 -0.85 -10.45
CA ASP A 157 11.60 -1.14 -11.13
C ASP A 157 10.60 -1.94 -10.26
N CYS A 158 10.71 -1.87 -8.93
CA CYS A 158 9.77 -2.50 -8.00
C CYS A 158 8.36 -1.93 -8.12
N THR A 159 8.22 -0.67 -8.56
CA THR A 159 6.92 -0.04 -8.83
C THR A 159 6.14 -0.80 -9.89
N ASP A 160 6.83 -1.28 -10.92
CA ASP A 160 6.23 -1.96 -12.07
C ASP A 160 5.76 -3.39 -11.70
N LEU A 161 6.26 -3.92 -10.58
CA LEU A 161 5.88 -5.24 -10.06
C LEU A 161 4.62 -5.21 -9.18
N PHE A 162 4.18 -4.03 -8.71
CA PHE A 162 2.96 -3.95 -7.90
C PHE A 162 1.70 -4.19 -8.72
N ALA A 163 1.61 -3.64 -9.93
CA ALA A 163 0.41 -3.79 -10.78
C ALA A 163 0.11 -5.26 -11.16
N PRO A 164 1.08 -6.09 -11.57
CA PRO A 164 0.86 -7.52 -11.78
C PRO A 164 0.38 -8.26 -10.52
N LEU A 165 0.93 -7.94 -9.34
CA LEU A 165 0.49 -8.56 -8.08
C LEU A 165 -0.93 -8.13 -7.68
N TYR A 166 -1.29 -6.89 -7.96
CA TYR A 166 -2.63 -6.38 -7.76
C TYR A 166 -3.63 -7.01 -8.74
N LEU A 167 -3.23 -7.24 -10.00
CA LEU A 167 -4.04 -7.94 -11.00
C LEU A 167 -4.40 -9.36 -10.54
N VAL A 168 -3.45 -10.08 -9.94
CA VAL A 168 -3.72 -11.41 -9.34
C VAL A 168 -4.83 -11.32 -8.29
N LEU A 169 -4.84 -10.27 -7.46
CA LEU A 169 -5.86 -10.06 -6.44
C LEU A 169 -7.23 -9.69 -7.05
N LEU A 170 -7.25 -8.86 -8.09
CA LEU A 170 -8.48 -8.52 -8.82
C LEU A 170 -9.13 -9.75 -9.47
N MET A 171 -8.32 -10.63 -10.06
CA MET A 171 -8.81 -11.89 -10.63
C MET A 171 -9.32 -12.84 -9.54
N ALA A 172 -8.60 -12.97 -8.44
CA ALA A 172 -9.01 -13.83 -7.32
C ALA A 172 -10.34 -13.37 -6.70
N THR A 173 -10.58 -12.06 -6.66
CA THR A 173 -11.80 -11.42 -6.15
C THR A 173 -12.86 -11.21 -7.22
N LYS A 174 -12.64 -11.70 -8.45
CA LYS A 174 -13.56 -11.62 -9.60
C LYS A 174 -13.97 -10.19 -9.99
N GLN A 175 -13.14 -9.20 -9.68
CA GLN A 175 -13.37 -7.81 -10.08
C GLN A 175 -12.94 -7.54 -11.52
N ILE A 176 -12.15 -8.43 -12.10
CA ILE A 176 -11.80 -8.47 -13.53
C ILE A 176 -11.93 -9.92 -14.00
N SER A 177 -12.45 -10.10 -15.22
CA SER A 177 -12.45 -11.37 -15.94
C SER A 177 -11.39 -11.31 -17.04
N VAL A 178 -10.60 -12.38 -17.19
CA VAL A 178 -9.68 -12.58 -18.33
C VAL A 178 -10.38 -13.38 -19.40
#